data_AF-A0A925H4F6-F1
#
_entry.id   AF-A0A925H4F6-F1
#
_cell.length_a   1.000
_cell.length_b   1.000
_cell.length_c   1.000
_cell.angle_alpha   90.00
_cell.angle_beta   90.00
_cell.angle_gamma   90.00
#
_symmetry.space_group_name_H-M   'P 1'
#
loop_
_entity.id
_entity.type
_entity.pdbx_description
1 polymer ?
#
loop_
_entity_poly.entity_id
_entity_poly.type
_entity_poly.pdbx_seq_one_letter_code
_entity_poly.pdbx_strand_id
1 'polypeptide(L)' 'MLKIGSVRWKGRCSRHSGYYPELDGRAGIKGGCRRCEMLFEIWDHHQNMVRLMREFGLPKETGGDLAPVEERQLSLLD' A
#
# COMPACT_ATOMS: atom_id res chain seq x y z
N MET A 1 -18.84 7.67 5.12
CA MET A 1 -18.30 6.36 5.56
C MET A 1 -18.08 5.50 4.33
N LEU A 2 -16.83 5.29 3.92
CA LEU A 2 -16.51 4.40 2.80
C LEU A 2 -16.40 2.98 3.33
N LYS A 3 -17.32 2.10 2.96
CA LYS A 3 -17.37 0.71 3.46
C LYS A 3 -16.70 -0.21 2.44
N ILE A 4 -15.40 -0.44 2.61
CA ILE A 4 -14.65 -1.40 1.80
C ILE A 4 -14.64 -2.74 2.56
N GLY A 5 -15.41 -3.72 2.07
CA GLY A 5 -15.55 -5.03 2.72
C GLY A 5 -14.33 -5.95 2.50
N SER A 6 -14.22 -7.03 3.29
CA SER A 6 -13.22 -8.07 3.07
C SER A 6 -13.65 -8.99 1.92
N VAL A 7 -12.99 -8.90 0.77
CA VAL A 7 -13.23 -9.82 -0.35
C VAL A 7 -12.33 -11.05 -0.19
N ARG A 8 -12.93 -12.22 -0.01
CA ARG A 8 -12.23 -13.51 -0.12
C ARG A 8 -12.52 -14.10 -1.49
N TRP A 9 -11.52 -14.09 -2.36
CA TRP A 9 -11.65 -14.60 -3.72
C TRP A 9 -10.56 -15.64 -4.02
N LYS A 10 -10.95 -16.73 -4.68
CA LYS A 10 -10.06 -17.82 -5.09
C LYS A 10 -10.05 -17.92 -6.61
N GLY A 11 -9.23 -17.10 -7.24
CA GLY A 11 -9.00 -17.14 -8.68
C GLY A 11 -7.95 -18.15 -9.09
N ARG A 12 -8.22 -18.94 -10.13
CA ARG A 12 -7.21 -19.78 -10.80
C ARG A 12 -7.35 -19.71 -12.32
N CYS A 13 -6.22 -19.86 -13.01
CA CYS A 13 -6.22 -20.08 -14.45
C CYS A 13 -6.43 -21.57 -14.74
N SER A 14 -7.39 -21.91 -15.61
CA SER A 14 -7.65 -23.30 -16.00
C SER A 14 -6.50 -23.93 -16.78
N ARG A 15 -5.76 -23.13 -17.56
CA ARG A 15 -4.61 -23.58 -18.36
C ARG A 15 -3.31 -23.63 -17.54
N HIS A 16 -3.18 -22.76 -16.55
CA HIS A 16 -1.97 -22.61 -15.74
C HIS A 16 -2.33 -22.70 -14.26
N SER A 17 -2.63 -23.91 -13.80
CA SER A 17 -3.03 -24.16 -12.41
C SER A 17 -1.92 -23.88 -11.39
N GLY A 18 -0.66 -23.92 -11.83
CA GLY A 18 0.53 -23.65 -11.01
C GLY A 18 1.01 -22.20 -11.04
N TYR A 19 0.31 -21.28 -11.72
CA TYR A 19 0.67 -19.87 -11.69
C TYR A 19 0.09 -19.21 -10.43
N TYR A 20 0.97 -18.67 -9.59
CA TYR A 20 0.65 -17.97 -8.37
C TYR A 20 1.18 -16.53 -8.44
N PRO A 21 0.30 -15.52 -8.60
CA PRO A 21 0.72 -14.12 -8.78
C PRO A 21 1.70 -13.59 -7.73
N GLU A 22 1.53 -14.01 -6.48
CA GLU A 22 2.38 -13.59 -5.35
C GLU A 22 3.82 -14.09 -5.43
N LEU A 23 4.02 -15.30 -5.98
CA LEU A 23 5.33 -15.95 -6.05
C LEU A 23 6.00 -15.71 -7.40
N ASP A 24 5.22 -15.84 -8.48
CA ASP A 24 5.73 -15.84 -9.85
C ASP A 24 5.79 -14.42 -10.46
N GLY A 25 5.03 -13.49 -9.88
CA GLY A 25 4.90 -12.12 -10.38
C GLY A 25 4.36 -12.06 -11.82
N ARG A 26 4.55 -10.90 -12.47
CA ARG A 26 4.12 -10.69 -13.87
C ARG A 26 4.95 -11.50 -14.86
N ALA A 27 6.24 -11.72 -14.59
CA ALA A 27 7.17 -12.42 -15.48
C ALA A 27 6.88 -13.92 -15.60
N GLY A 28 6.24 -14.54 -14.60
CA GLY A 28 5.84 -15.95 -14.64
C GLY A 28 4.65 -16.26 -15.56
N ILE A 29 4.06 -15.25 -16.22
CA ILE A 29 2.93 -15.44 -17.13
C ILE A 29 3.42 -16.12 -18.42
N LYS A 30 2.99 -17.37 -18.61
CA LYS A 30 3.37 -18.16 -19.79
C LYS A 30 2.53 -17.79 -21.00
N GLY A 31 3.21 -17.44 -22.10
CA GLY A 31 2.62 -17.28 -23.42
C GLY A 31 1.56 -16.17 -23.52
N GLY A 32 1.69 -15.08 -22.75
CA GLY A 32 0.72 -13.96 -22.78
C GLY A 32 -0.69 -14.41 -22.39
N CYS A 33 -0.80 -15.30 -21.40
CA CYS A 33 -2.09 -15.83 -21.00
C CYS A 33 -2.93 -14.75 -20.31
N ARG A 34 -3.91 -14.21 -21.04
CA ARG A 34 -4.82 -13.16 -20.55
C ARG A 34 -5.51 -13.49 -19.22
N ARG A 35 -5.82 -14.77 -18.94
CA ARG A 35 -6.36 -15.17 -17.62
C ARG A 35 -5.35 -15.02 -16.50
N CYS A 36 -4.09 -15.34 -16.74
CA CYS A 36 -3.02 -15.13 -15.77
C CYS A 36 -2.73 -13.64 -15.59
N GLU A 37 -2.78 -12.84 -16.65
CA GLU A 37 -2.65 -11.38 -16.57
C GLU A 37 -3.74 -10.76 -15.70
N MET A 38 -5.01 -11.07 -15.95
CA MET A 38 -6.12 -10.60 -15.11
C MET A 38 -5.98 -11.08 -13.66
N LEU A 39 -5.52 -12.32 -13.46
CA LEU A 39 -5.29 -12.86 -12.12
C LEU A 39 -4.18 -12.08 -11.39
N PHE A 40 -3.11 -11.71 -12.10
CA PHE A 40 -2.05 -10.87 -11.58
C PHE A 40 -2.54 -9.47 -11.24
N GLU A 41 -3.29 -8.82 -12.15
CA GLU A 41 -3.82 -7.47 -11.93
C GLU A 41 -4.75 -7.39 -10.72
N ILE A 42 -5.62 -8.39 -10.53
CA ILE A 42 -6.49 -8.45 -9.34
C ILE A 42 -5.65 -8.52 -8.06
N TRP A 43 -4.62 -9.35 -8.05
CA TRP A 43 -3.73 -9.48 -6.89
C TRP A 43 -2.95 -8.18 -6.63
N ASP A 44 -2.36 -7.59 -7.66
CA ASP A 44 -1.57 -6.36 -7.58
C ASP A 44 -2.42 -5.18 -7.08
N HIS A 45 -3.62 -5.02 -7.62
CA HIS A 45 -4.56 -4.00 -7.18
C HIS A 45 -5.02 -4.20 -5.73
N HIS A 46 -5.22 -5.46 -5.30
CA HIS A 46 -5.52 -5.75 -3.90
C HIS A 46 -4.35 -5.34 -2.99
N GLN A 47 -3.11 -5.67 -3.35
CA GLN A 47 -1.94 -5.24 -2.56
C GLN A 47 -1.83 -3.72 -2.49
N ASN A 48 -2.00 -3.03 -3.62
CA ASN A 48 -1.96 -1.57 -3.66
C ASN A 48 -3.07 -0.94 -2.81
N MET A 49 -4.29 -1.48 -2.88
CA MET A 49 -5.41 -1.02 -2.05
C MET A 49 -5.10 -1.19 -0.55
N VAL A 50 -4.61 -2.36 -0.14
CA VAL A 50 -4.25 -2.62 1.26
C VAL A 50 -3.11 -1.70 1.71
N ARG A 51 -2.10 -1.48 0.86
CA ARG A 51 -1.01 -0.53 1.13
C ARG A 51 -1.55 0.89 1.35
N LEU A 52 -2.39 1.38 0.46
CA LEU A 52 -2.99 2.72 0.56
C LEU A 52 -3.84 2.88 1.82
N MET A 53 -4.62 1.87 2.20
CA MET A 53 -5.39 1.89 3.46
C MET A 53 -4.48 1.99 4.69
N ARG A 54 -3.35 1.27 4.69
CA ARG A 54 -2.38 1.33 5.78
C ARG A 54 -1.70 2.70 5.85
N GLU A 55 -1.20 3.19 4.72
CA GLU A 55 -0.55 4.51 4.63
C GLU A 55 -1.50 5.63 5.04
N PHE A 56 -2.77 5.59 4.61
CA PHE A 56 -3.77 6.55 5.03
C PHE A 56 -4.07 6.51 6.54
N GLY A 57 -3.97 5.32 7.15
CA GLY A 57 -4.20 5.12 8.58
C GLY A 57 -2.99 5.45 9.47
N LEU A 58 -1.81 5.68 8.89
CA LEU A 58 -0.66 6.15 9.67
C LEU A 58 -0.94 7.58 10.16
N PRO A 59 -0.65 7.90 11.44
CA PRO A 59 -0.67 9.28 11.89
C PRO A 59 0.22 10.10 10.95
N LYS A 60 -0.25 11.27 10.49
CA LYS A 60 0.66 12.24 9.87
C LYS A 60 1.82 12.41 10.84
N GLU A 61 3.06 12.34 10.35
CA GLU A 61 4.19 12.97 11.01
C GLU A 61 3.70 14.36 11.42
N THR A 62 3.44 14.58 12.71
CA THR A 62 3.18 15.91 13.22
C THR A 62 4.42 16.68 12.83
N GLY A 63 4.32 17.49 11.77
CA GLY A 63 5.19 18.63 11.59
C GLY A 63 5.07 19.38 12.90
N GLY A 64 6.06 19.18 13.76
CA GLY A 64 6.21 19.92 14.99
C GLY A 64 6.46 21.35 14.57
N ASP A 65 5.37 22.11 14.42
CA ASP A 65 5.34 23.52 14.76
C ASP A 65 5.73 23.62 16.24
N LEU A 66 7.03 23.53 16.51
CA LEU A 66 7.61 24.16 17.67
C LEU A 66 7.97 25.57 17.23
N ALA A 67 7.18 26.48 17.79
CA ALA A 67 7.16 27.92 17.74
C ALA A 67 8.55 28.61 17.72
N PRO A 68 8.60 29.91 17.35
CA PRO A 68 9.85 30.67 17.25
C PRO A 68 10.58 30.67 18.59
N VAL A 69 11.90 30.49 18.56
CA VAL A 69 12.76 30.79 19.70
C VAL A 69 12.65 32.27 19.98
N GLU A 70 11.79 32.66 20.91
CA GLU A 70 11.65 34.05 21.35
C GLU A 70 12.85 34.38 22.25
N GLU A 71 13.78 35.15 21.69
CA GLU A 71 14.79 35.89 22.43
C GLU A 71 14.12 36.77 23.50
N ARG A 72 14.21 36.39 24.78
CA ARG A 72 13.97 37.36 25.86
C ARG A 72 14.79 37.09 27.12
N GLN A 73 15.81 37.95 27.25
CA GLN A 73 16.35 38.54 28.47
C GLN A 73 16.97 37.63 29.54
N LEU A 74 18.30 37.56 29.49
CA LEU A 74 19.14 37.68 30.70
C LEU A 74 19.97 38.95 30.58
N SER A 75 19.30 40.08 30.71
CA SER A 75 19.93 41.32 31.15
C SER A 75 19.94 41.33 32.68
N LEU A 76 21.13 41.49 33.26
CA LEU A 76 21.42 41.97 34.62
C LEU A 76 21.20 41.00 35.79
N LEU A 77 22.31 40.34 36.20
CA LEU A 77 22.76 40.35 37.59
C LEU A 77 24.28 40.61 37.57
N ASP A 78 24.61 41.86 37.89
CA ASP A 78 25.86 42.50 38.36
C ASP A 78 27.24 41.98 37.89
#